data_AF-A0A9W7DHI6-F1
#
_entry.id   AF-A0A9W7DHI6-F1
#
_cell.length_a   1.000
_cell.length_b   1.000
_cell.length_c   1.000
_cell.angle_alpha   90.00
_cell.angle_beta   90.00
_cell.angle_gamma   90.00
#
_symmetry.space_group_name_H-M   'P 1'
#
loop_
_entity.id
_entity.type
_entity.pdbx_description
1 polymer ?
#
loop_
_entity_poly.entity_id
_entity_poly.type
_entity_poly.pdbx_seq_one_letter_code
_entity_poly.pdbx_strand_id
1 'polypeptide(L)'
;MKPKTISSVPPLPRLRVKNQIAKQQTNPCLVVMSQMLTCWASNGEGAKVCKVLELKLKECMSTGQKVPPPTKPTLNYHASRLLPKIHKQEK
;
A
#
# COMPACT_ATOMS: atom_id res chain seq x y z
N MET A 1 -22.11 -23.52 -0.45
CA MET A 1 -21.67 -23.41 0.96
C MET A 1 -21.84 -21.97 1.41
N LYS A 2 -22.59 -21.71 2.49
CA LYS A 2 -22.71 -20.35 3.06
C LYS A 2 -21.50 -20.07 3.96
N PRO A 3 -20.86 -18.90 3.88
CA PRO A 3 -19.73 -18.57 4.74
C PRO A 3 -20.18 -18.48 6.21
N LYS A 4 -19.41 -19.09 7.11
CA LYS A 4 -19.67 -19.07 8.56
C LYS A 4 -19.25 -17.72 9.11
N THR A 5 -20.18 -16.78 9.23
CA THR A 5 -19.92 -15.47 9.84
C THR A 5 -20.02 -15.61 11.36
N ILE A 6 -18.89 -15.59 12.06
CA ILE A 6 -18.86 -15.47 13.52
C ILE A 6 -19.23 -14.00 13.82
N SER A 7 -20.47 -13.77 14.24
CA SER A 7 -21.08 -12.45 14.40
C SER A 7 -20.60 -11.69 15.64
N SER A 8 -19.85 -12.34 16.53
CA SER A 8 -19.41 -11.72 17.79
C SER A 8 -17.94 -12.02 18.07
N VAL A 9 -17.19 -10.96 18.34
CA VAL A 9 -15.80 -11.04 18.78
C VAL A 9 -15.80 -11.47 20.25
N PRO A 10 -14.96 -12.44 20.66
CA PRO A 10 -14.88 -12.85 22.07
C PRO A 10 -14.47 -11.67 22.97
N PRO A 11 -14.72 -11.72 24.29
CA PRO A 11 -14.37 -10.64 25.20
C PRO A 11 -12.85 -10.44 25.22
N LEU A 12 -12.40 -9.39 24.54
CA LEU A 12 -11.00 -8.98 24.47
C LEU A 12 -10.72 -7.81 25.43
N PRO A 13 -9.54 -7.78 26.08
CA PRO A 13 -9.15 -6.63 26.89
C PRO A 13 -8.92 -5.36 26.06
N ARG A 14 -8.40 -5.50 24.82
CA ARG A 14 -8.25 -4.41 23.84
C ARG A 14 -8.32 -4.94 22.41
N LEU A 15 -9.07 -4.27 21.56
CA LEU A 15 -9.13 -4.55 20.11
C LEU A 15 -8.17 -3.61 19.37
N ARG A 16 -7.14 -4.19 18.76
CA ARG A 16 -6.16 -3.45 17.96
C ARG A 16 -5.58 -4.32 16.85
N VAL A 17 -5.20 -3.67 15.76
CA VAL A 17 -4.36 -4.25 14.72
C VAL A 17 -2.90 -4.03 15.10
N LYS A 18 -2.14 -5.13 15.19
CA LYS A 18 -0.72 -5.12 15.61
C LYS A 18 0.15 -4.32 14.64
N ASN A 19 0.06 -4.63 13.35
CA ASN A 19 0.83 -3.97 12.30
C ASN A 19 -0.12 -3.17 11.42
N GLN A 20 -0.24 -1.87 11.70
CA GLN A 20 -1.04 -0.98 10.88
C GLN A 20 -0.25 -0.61 9.62
N ILE A 21 -0.51 -1.31 8.52
CA ILE A 21 0.13 -1.03 7.24
C ILE A 21 -0.53 0.21 6.64
N ALA A 22 0.22 1.32 6.57
CA ALA A 22 -0.21 2.50 5.86
C ALA A 22 -0.04 2.28 4.35
N LYS A 23 -1.02 2.71 3.54
CA LYS A 23 -0.87 2.68 2.08
C LYS A 23 0.24 3.66 1.69
N GLN A 24 1.40 3.11 1.34
CA GLN A 24 2.51 3.88 0.81
C GLN A 24 2.25 4.18 -0.67
N GLN A 25 2.47 5.43 -1.07
CA GLN A 25 2.53 5.74 -2.49
C GLN A 25 3.80 5.11 -3.06
N THR A 26 3.66 4.39 -4.18
CA THR A 26 4.81 3.82 -4.89
C THR A 26 5.67 4.95 -5.45
N ASN A 27 6.99 4.80 -5.37
CA ASN A 27 7.91 5.79 -5.95
C ASN A 27 7.68 5.87 -7.48
N PRO A 28 7.42 7.07 -8.05
CA PRO A 28 7.13 7.22 -9.48
C PRO A 28 8.29 6.74 -10.37
N CYS A 29 9.54 6.86 -9.93
CA CYS A 29 10.70 6.41 -10.72
C CYS A 29 10.78 4.89 -10.83
N LEU A 30 10.30 4.15 -9.81
CA LEU A 30 10.23 2.69 -9.87
C LEU A 30 9.23 2.20 -10.92
N VAL A 31 8.15 2.95 -11.14
CA VAL A 31 7.16 2.64 -12.18
C VAL A 31 7.76 2.85 -13.57
N VAL A 32 8.49 3.94 -13.78
CA VAL A 32 9.17 4.19 -15.07
C VAL A 32 10.27 3.16 -15.30
N MET A 33 11.01 2.79 -14.25
CA MET A 33 12.05 1.75 -14.32
C MET A 33 11.46 0.39 -14.72
N SER A 34 10.34 -0.03 -14.13
CA SER A 34 9.72 -1.31 -14.49
C SER A 34 9.21 -1.32 -15.94
N GLN A 35 8.67 -0.19 -16.42
CA GLN A 35 8.28 -0.03 -17.82
C GLN A 35 9.49 -0.13 -18.77
N MET A 36 10.60 0.51 -18.41
CA MET A 36 11.84 0.45 -19.18
C MET A 36 12.40 -0.98 -19.26
N LEU A 37 12.47 -1.69 -18.13
CA LEU A 37 12.90 -3.09 -18.08
C LEU A 37 11.99 -3.99 -18.92
N THR A 38 10.68 -3.74 -18.89
CA THR A 38 9.71 -4.47 -19.73
C THR A 38 9.96 -4.22 -21.22
N CYS A 39 10.32 -2.99 -21.59
CA CYS A 39 10.67 -2.63 -22.96
C CYS A 39 11.94 -3.36 -23.42
N TRP A 40 12.98 -3.40 -22.59
CA TRP A 40 14.21 -4.16 -22.89
C TRP A 40 13.98 -5.67 -22.96
N ALA A 41 13.14 -6.22 -22.08
CA ALA A 41 12.79 -7.64 -22.12
C ALA A 41 12.10 -8.04 -23.45
N SER A 42 11.39 -7.11 -24.08
CA SER A 42 10.65 -7.36 -25.33
C SER A 42 11.45 -7.03 -26.60
N ASN A 43 12.33 -6.03 -26.56
CA ASN A 43 13.00 -5.48 -27.75
C ASN A 43 14.53 -5.61 -27.73
N GLY A 44 15.10 -6.11 -26.64
CA GLY A 44 16.53 -6.11 -26.39
C GLY A 44 17.03 -4.86 -25.68
N GLU A 45 18.16 -5.00 -25.00
CA GLU A 45 18.85 -3.90 -24.32
C GLU A 45 19.30 -2.83 -25.32
N GLY A 46 19.09 -1.55 -25.00
CA GLY A 46 19.51 -0.43 -25.84
C GLY A 46 18.70 -0.24 -27.13
N ALA A 47 17.56 -0.94 -27.28
CA ALA A 47 16.67 -0.75 -28.42
C ALA A 47 16.17 0.71 -28.49
N LYS A 48 16.20 1.32 -29.69
CA LYS A 48 15.81 2.73 -29.92
C LYS A 48 14.39 3.05 -29.43
N VAL A 49 13.49 2.07 -29.45
CA VAL A 49 12.11 2.17 -28.95
C VAL A 49 12.03 2.44 -27.44
N CYS A 50 13.04 2.01 -26.67
CA CYS A 50 13.08 2.19 -25.21
C CYS A 50 13.75 3.51 -24.77
N LYS A 51 14.35 4.26 -25.70
CA LYS A 51 15.14 5.47 -25.41
C LYS A 51 14.33 6.57 -24.71
N VAL A 52 13.02 6.66 -24.99
CA VAL A 52 12.13 7.60 -24.30
C VAL A 52 11.97 7.24 -22.82
N LEU A 53 11.87 5.94 -22.49
CA LEU A 53 11.75 5.47 -21.11
C LEU A 53 13.06 5.67 -20.34
N GLU A 54 14.20 5.48 -21.00
CA GLU A 54 15.52 5.76 -20.43
C GLU A 54 15.69 7.25 -20.05
N LEU A 55 15.28 8.16 -20.95
CA LEU A 55 15.32 9.60 -20.68
C LEU A 55 14.40 9.98 -19.51
N LYS A 56 13.17 9.45 -19.48
CA LYS A 56 12.23 9.68 -18.38
C LYS A 56 12.74 9.13 -17.06
N LEU A 57 13.40 7.98 -17.06
CA LEU A 57 13.98 7.41 -15.84
C LEU A 57 15.11 8.31 -15.33
N LYS A 58 16.00 8.77 -16.22
CA LYS A 58 17.10 9.67 -15.87
C LYS A 58 16.60 10.99 -15.27
N GLU A 59 15.57 11.58 -15.87
CA GLU A 59 14.91 12.79 -15.34
C GLU A 59 14.30 12.53 -13.95
N CYS A 60 13.58 11.42 -13.79
CA CYS A 60 12.98 11.06 -12.51
C CYS A 60 14.02 10.86 -11.40
N MET A 61 15.12 10.18 -11.70
CA MET A 61 16.20 9.95 -10.73
C MET A 61 16.97 11.24 -10.41
N SER A 62 17.12 12.15 -11.38
CA SER A 62 17.80 13.44 -11.19
C SER A 62 16.99 14.40 -10.31
N THR A 63 15.66 14.36 -10.39
CA THR A 63 14.79 15.25 -9.59
C THR A 63 14.66 14.80 -8.13
N GLY A 64 14.96 13.54 -7.82
CA GLY A 64 15.07 13.04 -6.45
C GLY A 64 13.80 13.23 -5.60
N GLN A 65 12.62 13.20 -6.23
CA GLN A 65 11.35 13.42 -5.53
C GLN A 65 11.15 12.40 -4.40
N LYS A 66 11.25 12.89 -3.16
CA LYS A 66 10.99 12.09 -1.96
C LYS A 66 9.48 11.95 -1.79
N VAL A 67 8.99 10.71 -1.83
CA VAL A 67 7.60 10.43 -1.46
C VAL A 67 7.45 10.73 0.04
N PRO A 68 6.54 11.63 0.45
CA PRO A 68 6.33 11.91 1.86
C PRO A 68 5.90 10.64 2.59
N PRO A 69 6.30 10.46 3.86
CA PRO A 69 5.90 9.30 4.64
C PRO A 69 4.37 9.24 4.72
N PRO A 70 3.76 8.05 4.58
CA PRO A 70 2.31 7.94 4.63
C PRO A 70 1.81 8.33 6.02
N THR A 71 0.64 8.98 6.06
CA THR A 71 -0.03 9.29 7.31
C THR A 71 -0.36 8.02 8.08
N LYS A 72 -0.05 8.00 9.39
CA LYS A 72 -0.35 6.85 10.26
C LYS A 72 -1.88 6.65 10.32
N PRO A 73 -2.40 5.43 10.08
CA PRO A 73 -3.84 5.19 10.11
C PRO A 73 -4.38 5.23 11.56
N THR A 74 -5.54 5.87 11.74
CA THR A 74 -6.21 6.02 13.04
C THR A 74 -7.04 4.79 13.45
N LEU A 75 -6.88 3.65 12.79
CA LEU A 75 -7.70 2.45 12.99
C LEU A 75 -7.75 1.99 14.47
N ASN A 76 -6.61 1.96 15.16
CA ASN A 76 -6.54 1.50 16.56
C ASN A 76 -7.26 2.45 17.53
N TYR A 77 -7.34 3.75 17.21
CA TYR A 77 -8.11 4.72 17.97
C TYR A 77 -9.60 4.39 17.90
N HIS A 78 -10.12 4.17 16.69
CA HIS A 78 -11.53 3.81 16.49
C HIS A 78 -11.86 2.41 17.03
N ALA A 79 -10.97 1.44 16.85
CA ALA A 79 -11.16 0.08 17.37
C ALA A 79 -11.31 0.06 18.89
N SER A 80 -10.48 0.83 19.60
CA SER A 80 -10.56 0.97 21.06
C SER A 80 -11.84 1.68 21.50
N ARG A 81 -12.23 2.75 20.80
CA ARG A 81 -13.44 3.54 21.11
C ARG A 81 -14.73 2.74 20.87
N LEU A 82 -14.76 1.89 19.86
CA LEU A 82 -15.96 1.14 19.46
C LEU A 82 -16.08 -0.23 20.12
N LEU A 83 -15.01 -0.75 20.74
CA LEU A 83 -15.01 -2.04 21.42
C LEU A 83 -16.21 -2.27 22.35
N PRO A 84 -16.63 -1.31 23.21
CA PRO A 84 -17.79 -1.49 24.09
C PRO A 84 -19.12 -1.62 23.34
N LYS A 85 -19.23 -1.06 22.12
CA LYS A 85 -20.42 -1.18 21.27
C LYS A 85 -20.43 -2.49 20.49
N ILE A 86 -19.26 -3.01 20.14
CA ILE A 86 -19.11 -4.30 19.43
C ILE A 86 -19.40 -5.47 20.38
N HIS A 87 -18.94 -5.38 21.64
CA HIS A 87 -19.24 -6.39 22.67
C HIS A 87 -20.65 -6.27 23.26
N LYS A 88 -21.33 -5.12 23.15
CA LYS A 88 -22.76 -4.99 23.47
C LYS A 88 -23.59 -5.66 22.37
N GLN A 89 -23.55 -6.99 22.35
CA GLN A 89 -24.67 -7.78 21.86
C GLN A 89 -25.67 -7.84 23.02
N GLU A 90 -26.84 -7.27 22.76
CA GLU A 90 -28.13 -7.31 23.49
C GLU A 90 -28.09 -7.37 25.03
N LYS A 91 -28.65 -6.33 25.65
CA LYS A 91 -29.33 -6.49 26.93
C LYS A 91 -30.66 -7.18 26.69
#